data_AF-A0A920YIH0-F1
#
_entry.id   AF-A0A920YIH0-F1
#
_cell.length_a   1.000
_cell.length_b   1.000
_cell.length_c   1.000
_cell.angle_alpha   90.00
_cell.angle_beta   90.00
_cell.angle_gamma   90.00
#
_symmetry.space_group_name_H-M   'P 1'
#
loop_
_entity.id
_entity.type
_entity.pdbx_description
1 polymer ?
#
loop_
_entity_poly.entity_id
_entity_poly.type
_entity_poly.pdbx_seq_one_letter_code
_entity_poly.pdbx_strand_id
1 'polypeptide(L)'
;MDKFRVCAVDEARCTDCNFCREVVICPGPQTCIGCGACVAGCPNEARRLVADERQRGHVTITVDGQPFAVPERVTLKRALEGLGVTFGIVPGEGDLAAPCRTGGCWSCAVLADGQVVRACVHPVSDGMVVQTALSPGQPPLRIIHGPQPHSVGGKATPWDLKARGRYIEVAIWTAGCNLRCPQCQNYTTTYDGRSPPLTPDEAAYRVTRARRRYGVDRMAISGGEPTLNRAWLVAYFRALRALNLDPAARRHLDSNGTLLTPDYVDELVEAGVTDIGVEPKGVAPETFMRITGIADRALAERYLATAW
;
A
#
# COMPACT_ATOMS: atom_id res chain seq x y z
N MET A 1 -14.10 20.14 13.81
CA MET A 1 -12.91 20.09 12.94
C MET A 1 -11.83 19.32 13.68
N ASP A 2 -11.35 18.20 13.14
CA ASP A 2 -10.29 17.42 13.80
C ASP A 2 -9.07 18.29 14.07
N LYS A 3 -8.60 18.28 15.33
CA LYS A 3 -7.39 19.00 15.73
C LYS A 3 -6.20 18.50 14.90
N PHE A 4 -5.33 19.42 14.47
CA PHE A 4 -4.09 19.04 13.80
C PHE A 4 -3.21 18.21 14.73
N ARG A 5 -2.45 17.28 14.16
CA ARG A 5 -1.57 16.40 14.93
C ARG A 5 -0.17 16.38 14.35
N VAL A 6 0.82 16.21 15.22
CA VAL A 6 2.22 16.00 14.85
C VAL A 6 2.77 14.77 15.55
N CYS A 7 3.82 14.21 14.98
CA CYS A 7 4.49 13.06 15.55
C CYS A 7 5.41 13.49 16.71
N ALA A 8 5.20 12.91 17.88
CA ALA A 8 6.11 12.97 19.02
C ALA A 8 6.77 11.61 19.26
N VAL A 9 7.91 11.62 19.95
CA VAL A 9 8.63 10.41 20.39
C VAL A 9 8.35 10.17 21.87
N ASP A 10 7.97 8.95 22.19
CA ASP A 10 7.98 8.40 23.54
C ASP A 10 9.37 7.80 23.80
N GLU A 11 10.22 8.56 24.48
CA GLU A 11 11.62 8.19 24.75
C GLU A 11 11.73 6.91 25.59
N ALA A 12 10.71 6.57 26.40
CA ALA A 12 10.71 5.33 27.18
C ALA A 12 10.51 4.07 26.32
N ARG A 13 9.98 4.22 25.09
CA ARG A 13 9.75 3.14 24.14
C ARG A 13 10.71 3.17 22.95
N CYS A 14 11.38 4.29 22.70
CA CYS A 14 12.29 4.42 21.58
C CYS A 14 13.53 3.56 21.83
N THR A 15 13.88 2.72 20.87
CA THR A 15 15.08 1.85 20.94
C THR A 15 16.14 2.27 19.93
N ASP A 16 16.01 3.45 19.33
CA ASP A 16 16.89 3.97 18.27
C ASP A 16 17.13 3.00 17.09
N CYS A 17 16.14 2.17 16.77
CA CYS A 17 16.19 1.21 15.67
C CYS A 17 16.23 1.83 14.25
N ASN A 18 16.22 3.16 14.13
CA ASN A 18 16.22 3.94 12.88
C ASN A 18 15.11 3.64 11.85
N PHE A 19 14.14 2.77 12.13
CA PHE A 19 13.07 2.40 11.19
C PHE A 19 12.32 3.60 10.60
N CYS A 20 11.95 4.57 11.45
CA CYS A 20 11.25 5.79 11.03
C CYS A 20 12.11 6.77 10.21
N ARG A 21 13.43 6.57 10.17
CA ARG A 21 14.39 7.36 9.39
C ARG A 21 14.77 6.66 8.09
N GLU A 22 14.89 5.33 8.11
CA GLU A 22 15.46 4.56 6.99
C GLU A 22 14.42 3.86 6.12
N VAL A 23 13.28 3.42 6.68
CA VAL A 23 12.26 2.64 5.96
C VAL A 23 11.10 3.51 5.51
N VAL A 24 10.49 4.24 6.44
CA VAL A 24 9.33 5.10 6.13
C VAL A 24 9.75 6.36 5.37
N ILE A 25 10.88 6.97 5.76
CA ILE A 25 11.32 8.34 5.45
C ILE A 25 10.26 9.39 5.80
N CYS A 26 10.60 10.28 6.74
CA CYS A 26 9.71 11.40 7.08
C CYS A 26 9.61 12.39 5.91
N PRO A 27 8.41 12.67 5.37
CA PRO A 27 8.23 13.65 4.31
C PRO A 27 8.32 15.10 4.79
N GLY A 28 8.32 15.32 6.12
CA GLY A 28 8.45 16.64 6.73
C GLY A 28 9.48 16.61 7.87
N PRO A 29 10.79 16.43 7.57
CA PRO A 29 11.82 16.26 8.61
C PRO A 29 12.05 17.53 9.43
N GLN A 30 11.90 18.70 8.81
CA GLN A 30 11.97 20.01 9.49
C GLN A 30 10.67 20.29 10.26
N THR A 31 9.53 19.98 9.63
CA THR A 31 8.21 20.31 10.14
C THR A 31 7.25 19.17 9.89
N CYS A 32 6.81 18.51 10.95
CA CYS A 32 5.89 17.37 10.84
C CYS A 32 4.54 17.81 10.24
N ILE A 33 4.10 17.10 9.20
CA ILE A 33 2.82 17.34 8.53
C ILE A 33 1.66 16.46 9.03
N GLY A 34 1.91 15.65 10.07
CA GLY A 34 0.89 14.80 10.66
C GLY A 34 0.46 13.60 9.81
N CYS A 35 1.26 13.15 8.82
CA CYS A 35 0.89 12.05 7.92
C CYS A 35 0.71 10.69 8.63
N GLY A 36 1.30 10.51 9.82
CA GLY A 36 1.17 9.29 10.61
C GLY A 36 1.91 8.07 10.06
N ALA A 37 2.61 8.15 8.93
CA ALA A 37 3.33 7.00 8.36
C ALA A 37 4.38 6.41 9.31
N CYS A 38 5.14 7.26 10.01
CA CYS A 38 6.12 6.83 11.01
C CYS A 38 5.49 6.28 12.29
N VAL A 39 4.24 6.67 12.59
CA VAL A 39 3.45 6.14 13.71
C VAL A 39 2.95 4.74 13.36
N ALA A 40 2.35 4.59 12.18
CA ALA A 40 1.86 3.30 11.69
C ALA A 40 2.96 2.25 11.57
N GLY A 41 4.17 2.66 11.17
CA GLY A 41 5.30 1.74 10.99
C GLY A 41 6.19 1.55 12.21
N CYS A 42 5.99 2.23 13.34
CA CYS A 42 6.93 2.16 14.47
C CYS A 42 6.82 0.79 15.17
N PRO A 43 7.87 -0.06 15.15
CA PRO A 43 7.78 -1.41 15.70
C PRO A 43 7.64 -1.44 17.23
N ASN A 44 8.10 -0.39 17.92
CA ASN A 44 8.03 -0.26 19.37
C ASN A 44 6.90 0.67 19.84
N GLU A 45 6.04 1.13 18.92
CA GLU A 45 4.96 2.08 19.23
C GLU A 45 5.45 3.35 19.97
N ALA A 46 6.70 3.74 19.72
CA ALA A 46 7.35 4.91 20.31
C ALA A 46 6.96 6.22 19.61
N ARG A 47 6.46 6.14 18.38
CA ARG A 47 5.97 7.30 17.62
C ARG A 47 4.47 7.47 17.87
N ARG A 48 4.02 8.67 18.27
CA ARG A 48 2.60 8.95 18.53
C ARG A 48 2.17 10.26 17.90
N LEU A 49 0.94 10.30 17.37
CA LEU A 49 0.33 11.56 16.96
C LEU A 49 -0.23 12.29 18.20
N VAL A 50 0.29 13.47 18.49
CA VAL A 50 -0.19 14.36 19.57
C VAL A 50 -0.84 15.60 18.98
N ALA A 51 -1.71 16.26 19.72
CA ALA A 51 -2.34 17.51 19.26
C ALA A 51 -1.25 18.58 19.01
N ASP A 52 -1.40 19.33 17.92
CA ASP A 52 -0.57 20.47 17.58
C ASP A 52 -1.37 21.76 17.78
N GLU A 53 -1.11 22.46 18.88
CA GLU A 53 -1.81 23.70 19.25
C GLU A 53 -1.15 24.96 18.67
N ARG A 54 -0.01 24.81 17.98
CA ARG A 54 0.68 25.94 17.34
C ARG A 54 -0.18 26.50 16.21
N GLN A 55 -0.34 27.82 16.18
CA GLN A 55 -1.05 28.53 15.12
C GLN A 55 -0.47 28.18 13.74
N ARG A 56 -1.35 27.89 12.77
CA ARG A 56 -1.00 27.55 11.39
C ARG A 56 -1.37 28.71 10.48
N GLY A 57 -0.44 29.06 9.60
CA GLY A 57 -0.75 29.89 8.43
C GLY A 57 -1.60 29.13 7.40
N HIS A 58 -1.80 29.77 6.27
CA HIS A 58 -2.38 29.16 5.08
C HIS A 58 -1.42 29.32 3.92
N VAL A 59 -1.44 28.34 3.02
CA VAL A 59 -0.77 28.39 1.71
C VAL A 59 -1.85 28.33 0.64
N THR A 60 -1.58 28.91 -0.52
CA THR A 60 -2.47 28.84 -1.67
C THR A 60 -2.06 27.67 -2.56
N ILE A 61 -3.00 26.77 -2.85
CA ILE A 61 -2.81 25.69 -3.83
C ILE A 61 -3.87 25.81 -4.92
N THR A 62 -3.57 25.39 -6.13
CA THR A 62 -4.55 25.32 -7.23
C THR A 62 -4.94 23.87 -7.43
N VAL A 63 -6.20 23.52 -7.22
CA VAL A 63 -6.72 22.15 -7.40
C VAL A 63 -7.68 22.15 -8.59
N ASP A 64 -7.38 21.35 -9.61
CA ASP A 64 -8.19 21.21 -10.83
C ASP A 64 -8.53 22.57 -11.47
N GLY A 65 -7.56 23.49 -11.46
CA GLY A 65 -7.66 24.83 -12.03
C GLY A 65 -8.27 25.90 -11.12
N GLN A 66 -8.69 25.55 -9.90
CA GLN A 66 -9.28 26.49 -8.94
C GLN A 66 -8.34 26.75 -7.74
N PRO A 67 -8.09 28.01 -7.35
CA PRO A 67 -7.23 28.35 -6.23
C PRO A 67 -7.96 28.20 -4.88
N PHE A 68 -7.27 27.66 -3.89
CA PHE A 68 -7.76 27.47 -2.52
C PHE A 68 -6.70 27.82 -1.49
N ALA A 69 -7.11 28.51 -0.43
CA ALA A 69 -6.29 28.67 0.76
C ALA A 69 -6.46 27.44 1.67
N VAL A 70 -5.38 26.72 1.94
CA VAL A 70 -5.37 25.52 2.80
C VAL A 70 -4.38 25.69 3.94
N PRO A 71 -4.60 25.04 5.10
CA PRO A 71 -3.65 25.11 6.20
C PRO A 71 -2.26 24.64 5.78
N GLU A 72 -1.22 25.35 6.21
CA GLU A 72 0.15 24.86 6.04
C GLU A 72 0.41 23.62 6.93
N ARG A 73 1.56 22.96 6.69
CA ARG A 73 2.06 21.86 7.53
C ARG A 73 1.09 20.67 7.61
N VAL A 74 0.36 20.38 6.53
CA VAL A 74 -0.53 19.22 6.39
C VAL A 74 -0.15 18.40 5.17
N THR A 75 -0.70 17.19 5.09
CA THR A 75 -0.61 16.38 3.86
C THR A 75 -1.54 16.93 2.80
N LEU A 76 -1.19 16.71 1.54
CA LEU A 76 -2.05 17.01 0.39
C LEU A 76 -3.41 16.32 0.53
N LYS A 77 -3.44 15.06 1.00
CA LYS A 77 -4.69 14.37 1.34
C LYS A 77 -5.56 15.18 2.31
N ARG A 78 -4.99 15.67 3.42
CA ARG A 78 -5.75 16.42 4.44
C ARG A 78 -6.24 17.76 3.91
N ALA A 79 -5.46 18.41 3.05
CA ALA A 79 -5.86 19.64 2.36
C ALA A 79 -7.05 19.36 1.43
N LEU A 80 -6.96 18.34 0.58
CA LEU A 80 -8.05 17.92 -0.32
C LEU A 80 -9.33 17.53 0.45
N GLU A 81 -9.22 16.81 1.57
CA GLU A 81 -10.37 16.53 2.45
C GLU A 81 -11.02 17.81 2.99
N GLY A 82 -10.22 18.84 3.28
CA GLY A 82 -10.73 20.16 3.68
C GLY A 82 -11.50 20.89 2.57
N LEU A 83 -11.27 20.51 1.31
CA LEU A 83 -11.98 21.02 0.13
C LEU A 83 -13.17 20.15 -0.28
N GLY A 84 -13.47 19.10 0.47
CA GLY A 84 -14.59 18.19 0.22
C GLY A 84 -14.25 16.93 -0.57
N VAL A 85 -12.99 16.72 -0.97
CA VAL A 85 -12.56 15.48 -1.64
C VAL A 85 -12.61 14.31 -0.66
N THR A 86 -13.32 13.25 -1.05
CA THR A 86 -13.50 12.05 -0.24
C THR A 86 -12.44 10.99 -0.53
N PHE A 87 -11.97 10.31 0.51
CA PHE A 87 -10.99 9.22 0.39
C PHE A 87 -11.58 7.90 0.90
N GLY A 88 -11.93 7.01 -0.02
CA GLY A 88 -12.40 5.65 0.26
C GLY A 88 -11.26 4.69 0.62
N ILE A 89 -11.64 3.45 0.95
CA ILE A 89 -10.66 2.36 1.15
C ILE A 89 -10.48 1.50 -0.11
N VAL A 90 -11.43 1.53 -1.03
CA VAL A 90 -11.33 0.92 -2.37
C VAL A 90 -11.64 1.98 -3.43
N PRO A 91 -11.17 1.78 -4.68
CA PRO A 91 -11.65 2.59 -5.81
C PRO A 91 -13.18 2.56 -5.89
N GLY A 92 -13.81 3.72 -6.09
CA GLY A 92 -15.27 3.86 -6.24
C GLY A 92 -16.04 4.23 -4.97
N GLU A 93 -15.45 4.16 -3.78
CA GLU A 93 -16.10 4.60 -2.52
C GLU A 93 -15.94 6.08 -2.19
N GLY A 94 -15.11 6.78 -2.95
CA GLY A 94 -14.90 8.21 -2.86
C GLY A 94 -14.19 8.68 -4.12
N ASP A 95 -13.87 9.96 -4.15
CA ASP A 95 -13.17 10.60 -5.27
C ASP A 95 -11.77 10.00 -5.46
N LEU A 96 -11.12 9.64 -4.35
CA LEU A 96 -9.81 9.00 -4.32
C LEU A 96 -9.80 7.81 -3.34
N ALA A 97 -8.79 6.95 -3.42
CA ALA A 97 -8.60 5.83 -2.50
C ALA A 97 -7.34 6.00 -1.64
N ALA A 98 -7.42 5.71 -0.34
CA ALA A 98 -6.26 5.72 0.56
C ALA A 98 -6.25 4.54 1.56
N PRO A 99 -6.37 3.27 1.12
CA PRO A 99 -6.49 2.12 2.00
C PRO A 99 -5.35 1.95 2.99
N CYS A 100 -4.09 2.10 2.55
CA CYS A 100 -2.96 1.88 3.46
C CYS A 100 -2.72 3.06 4.41
N ARG A 101 -3.15 4.27 4.03
CA ARG A 101 -2.89 5.55 4.72
C ARG A 101 -1.42 5.91 4.99
N THR A 102 -0.46 5.13 4.47
CA THR A 102 0.99 5.39 4.59
C THR A 102 1.62 5.81 3.27
N GLY A 103 0.85 5.87 2.18
CA GLY A 103 1.34 6.18 0.84
C GLY A 103 2.03 5.01 0.13
N GLY A 104 2.40 3.94 0.83
CA GLY A 104 3.09 2.78 0.24
C GLY A 104 2.26 2.07 -0.85
N CYS A 105 0.93 2.14 -0.76
CA CYS A 105 0.05 1.49 -1.73
C CYS A 105 -0.09 2.24 -3.07
N TRP A 106 0.28 3.53 -3.10
CA TRP A 106 0.12 4.42 -4.25
C TRP A 106 -1.32 4.64 -4.76
N SER A 107 -2.36 4.09 -4.13
CA SER A 107 -3.75 4.32 -4.54
C SER A 107 -4.24 5.75 -4.34
N CYS A 108 -3.56 6.54 -3.50
CA CYS A 108 -3.85 7.95 -3.27
C CYS A 108 -3.05 8.88 -4.21
N ALA A 109 -2.65 8.36 -5.37
CA ALA A 109 -1.83 9.09 -6.32
C ALA A 109 -2.62 10.24 -6.95
N VAL A 110 -1.98 11.40 -7.05
CA VAL A 110 -2.48 12.60 -7.73
C VAL A 110 -1.31 13.24 -8.48
N LEU A 111 -1.59 14.16 -9.40
CA LEU A 111 -0.55 14.97 -10.02
C LEU A 111 -0.33 16.23 -9.17
N ALA A 112 0.90 16.49 -8.74
CA ALA A 112 1.30 17.75 -8.11
C ALA A 112 2.53 18.29 -8.83
N ASP A 113 2.46 19.54 -9.30
CA ASP A 113 3.52 20.23 -10.04
C ASP A 113 4.06 19.39 -11.23
N GLY A 114 3.13 18.72 -11.92
CA GLY A 114 3.45 17.85 -13.07
C GLY A 114 4.03 16.48 -12.71
N GLN A 115 4.13 16.13 -11.43
CA GLN A 115 4.66 14.85 -10.97
C GLN A 115 3.59 14.01 -10.26
N VAL A 116 3.64 12.68 -10.45
CA VAL A 116 2.75 11.78 -9.71
C VAL A 116 3.26 11.64 -8.27
N VAL A 117 2.45 12.07 -7.31
CA VAL A 117 2.81 12.08 -5.88
C VAL A 117 1.79 11.32 -5.05
N ARG A 118 2.20 10.94 -3.83
CA ARG A 118 1.36 10.20 -2.88
C ARG A 118 0.66 11.17 -1.93
N ALA A 119 -0.61 11.51 -2.16
CA ALA A 119 -1.33 12.51 -1.38
C ALA A 119 -1.29 12.28 0.15
N CYS A 120 -1.29 11.02 0.61
CA CYS A 120 -1.24 10.67 2.04
C CYS A 120 0.02 11.16 2.76
N VAL A 121 1.13 11.36 2.05
CA VAL A 121 2.43 11.68 2.64
C VAL A 121 3.11 12.88 1.98
N HIS A 122 2.53 13.46 0.94
CA HIS A 122 3.09 14.63 0.28
C HIS A 122 2.69 15.90 1.06
N PRO A 123 3.63 16.77 1.47
CA PRO A 123 3.31 18.05 2.11
C PRO A 123 2.67 19.01 1.10
N VAL A 124 1.81 19.93 1.55
CA VAL A 124 1.41 21.09 0.73
C VAL A 124 2.48 22.18 0.77
N SER A 125 2.62 22.92 -0.32
CA SER A 125 3.47 24.11 -0.44
C SER A 125 2.72 25.23 -1.16
N ASP A 126 3.10 26.47 -0.87
CA ASP A 126 2.50 27.64 -1.52
C ASP A 126 2.76 27.62 -3.04
N GLY A 127 1.74 27.94 -3.82
CA GLY A 127 1.76 27.90 -5.28
C GLY A 127 1.63 26.50 -5.91
N MET A 128 1.50 25.43 -5.12
CA MET A 128 1.38 24.05 -5.63
C MET A 128 0.17 23.91 -6.57
N VAL A 129 0.37 23.25 -7.72
CA VAL A 129 -0.69 22.94 -8.69
C VAL A 129 -1.01 21.46 -8.65
N VAL A 130 -2.26 21.11 -8.35
CA VAL A 130 -2.74 19.75 -8.13
C VAL A 130 -3.81 19.40 -9.16
N GLN A 131 -3.69 18.20 -9.74
CA GLN A 131 -4.77 17.56 -10.49
C GLN A 131 -5.16 16.28 -9.75
N THR A 132 -6.44 16.15 -9.39
CA THR A 132 -6.94 14.99 -8.64
C THR A 132 -7.01 13.74 -9.51
N ALA A 133 -7.22 13.91 -10.82
CA ALA A 133 -7.09 12.86 -11.81
C ALA A 133 -5.66 12.75 -12.34
N LEU A 134 -5.19 11.53 -12.58
CA LEU A 134 -3.96 11.29 -13.32
C LEU A 134 -4.19 11.54 -14.81
N SER A 135 -3.15 11.99 -15.52
CA SER A 135 -3.22 12.20 -16.96
C SER A 135 -3.54 10.89 -17.70
N PRO A 136 -4.32 10.94 -18.80
CA PRO A 136 -4.60 9.76 -19.61
C PRO A 136 -3.31 9.03 -20.02
N GLY A 137 -3.29 7.70 -19.82
CA GLY A 137 -2.13 6.86 -20.14
C GLY A 137 -1.03 6.84 -19.08
N GLN A 138 -1.12 7.63 -18.00
CA GLN A 138 -0.19 7.51 -16.88
C GLN A 138 -0.40 6.16 -16.18
N PRO A 139 0.62 5.26 -16.15
CA PRO A 139 0.46 3.97 -15.51
C PRO A 139 0.32 4.14 -13.99
N PRO A 140 -0.49 3.31 -13.32
CA PRO A 140 -0.47 3.27 -11.87
C PRO A 140 0.92 2.85 -11.40
N LEU A 141 1.29 3.28 -10.20
CA LEU A 141 2.60 3.02 -9.61
C LEU A 141 2.46 2.17 -8.35
N ARG A 142 3.49 1.39 -8.02
CA ARG A 142 3.57 0.65 -6.74
C ARG A 142 5.01 0.37 -6.36
N ILE A 143 5.36 0.52 -5.09
CA ILE A 143 6.67 0.07 -4.59
C ILE A 143 6.66 -1.45 -4.52
N ILE A 144 7.67 -2.07 -5.15
CA ILE A 144 7.81 -3.53 -5.25
C ILE A 144 9.21 -3.93 -4.76
N HIS A 145 9.25 -4.92 -3.86
CA HIS A 145 10.46 -5.61 -3.42
C HIS A 145 10.61 -6.95 -4.16
N GLY A 146 11.86 -7.39 -4.31
CA GLY A 146 12.20 -8.59 -5.08
C GLY A 146 12.37 -8.32 -6.59
N PRO A 147 12.21 -9.34 -7.46
CA PRO A 147 11.79 -10.70 -7.16
C PRO A 147 12.85 -11.53 -6.41
N GLN A 148 12.42 -12.46 -5.57
CA GLN A 148 13.30 -13.43 -4.88
C GLN A 148 12.76 -14.86 -5.04
N PRO A 149 13.64 -15.87 -5.17
CA PRO A 149 13.22 -17.26 -5.27
C PRO A 149 12.87 -17.86 -3.90
N HIS A 150 11.86 -18.73 -3.83
CA HIS A 150 11.46 -19.44 -2.61
C HIS A 150 11.38 -20.95 -2.82
N SER A 151 11.75 -21.70 -1.79
CA SER A 151 11.64 -23.17 -1.75
C SER A 151 10.34 -23.66 -1.10
N VAL A 152 9.57 -22.77 -0.47
CA VAL A 152 8.37 -23.12 0.31
C VAL A 152 7.06 -22.72 -0.34
N GLY A 153 7.08 -21.84 -1.34
CA GLY A 153 5.88 -21.33 -1.99
C GLY A 153 5.14 -20.24 -1.20
N GLY A 154 4.24 -19.52 -1.88
CA GLY A 154 3.29 -18.58 -1.29
C GLY A 154 2.15 -19.29 -0.53
N LYS A 155 1.19 -18.51 -0.05
CA LYS A 155 0.04 -19.03 0.72
C LYS A 155 -0.74 -20.06 -0.10
N ALA A 156 -1.13 -21.16 0.54
CA ALA A 156 -1.87 -22.26 -0.09
C ALA A 156 -1.14 -22.96 -1.27
N THR A 157 0.19 -22.83 -1.37
CA THR A 157 0.97 -23.64 -2.32
C THR A 157 0.84 -25.13 -1.96
N PRO A 158 0.47 -26.01 -2.92
CA PRO A 158 0.35 -27.45 -2.67
C PRO A 158 1.61 -28.04 -2.03
N TRP A 159 1.43 -28.86 -0.99
CA TRP A 159 2.52 -29.34 -0.15
C TRP A 159 3.47 -30.29 -0.89
N ASP A 160 2.96 -31.00 -1.90
CA ASP A 160 3.63 -31.98 -2.73
C ASP A 160 4.59 -31.34 -3.75
N LEU A 161 4.43 -30.06 -4.05
CA LEU A 161 5.37 -29.30 -4.90
C LEU A 161 6.71 -29.03 -4.20
N LYS A 162 6.77 -29.12 -2.86
CA LYS A 162 7.99 -28.84 -2.09
C LYS A 162 9.01 -29.95 -2.30
N ALA A 163 10.08 -29.64 -3.02
CA ALA A 163 11.21 -30.55 -3.20
C ALA A 163 12.45 -30.02 -2.45
N ARG A 164 13.16 -30.92 -1.75
CA ARG A 164 14.42 -30.55 -1.07
C ARG A 164 15.43 -30.02 -2.09
N GLY A 165 16.05 -28.88 -1.77
CA GLY A 165 17.16 -28.32 -2.55
C GLY A 165 16.79 -27.62 -3.86
N ARG A 166 15.51 -27.31 -4.10
CA ARG A 166 15.08 -26.54 -5.28
C ARG A 166 14.14 -25.39 -4.90
N TYR A 167 14.19 -24.32 -5.69
CA TYR A 167 13.16 -23.29 -5.67
C TYR A 167 11.93 -23.78 -6.43
N ILE A 168 10.75 -23.36 -5.98
CA ILE A 168 9.46 -23.73 -6.57
C ILE A 168 8.69 -22.52 -7.08
N GLU A 169 9.10 -21.32 -6.66
CA GLU A 169 8.53 -20.06 -7.13
C GLU A 169 9.53 -18.91 -7.09
N VAL A 170 9.18 -17.82 -7.75
CA VAL A 170 9.71 -16.48 -7.49
C VAL A 170 8.57 -15.61 -6.98
N ALA A 171 8.85 -14.75 -6.00
CA ALA A 171 7.84 -13.84 -5.46
C ALA A 171 8.31 -12.39 -5.44
N ILE A 172 7.34 -11.48 -5.49
CA ILE A 172 7.50 -10.06 -5.24
C ILE A 172 6.56 -9.60 -4.12
N TRP A 173 6.91 -8.48 -3.48
CA TRP A 173 6.19 -7.93 -2.34
C TRP A 173 5.85 -6.46 -2.58
N THR A 174 4.59 -6.09 -2.44
CA THR A 174 4.08 -4.72 -2.59
C THR A 174 4.27 -3.88 -1.31
N ALA A 175 4.63 -2.61 -1.36
CA ALA A 175 4.54 -1.78 -0.14
C ALA A 175 3.09 -1.39 0.18
N GLY A 176 2.77 -1.11 1.44
CA GLY A 176 1.45 -0.70 1.92
C GLY A 176 0.52 -1.87 2.28
N CYS A 177 -0.12 -1.77 3.45
CA CYS A 177 -1.16 -2.70 3.91
C CYS A 177 -2.28 -1.91 4.61
N ASN A 178 -3.52 -2.39 4.54
CA ASN A 178 -4.67 -1.83 5.25
C ASN A 178 -4.83 -2.39 6.67
N LEU A 179 -4.06 -3.43 7.02
CA LEU A 179 -3.97 -4.00 8.38
C LEU A 179 -2.71 -3.51 9.12
N ARG A 180 -2.64 -3.75 10.43
CA ARG A 180 -1.57 -3.35 11.36
C ARG A 180 -1.12 -4.53 12.23
N CYS A 181 -1.05 -5.72 11.64
CA CYS A 181 -0.73 -6.95 12.36
C CYS A 181 0.65 -6.85 13.05
N PRO A 182 0.76 -7.02 14.38
CA PRO A 182 2.04 -6.92 15.10
C PRO A 182 3.04 -8.01 14.73
N GLN A 183 2.56 -9.14 14.21
CA GLN A 183 3.34 -10.31 13.81
C GLN A 183 3.89 -10.26 12.38
N CYS A 184 3.81 -9.11 11.70
CA CYS A 184 3.96 -9.07 10.25
C CYS A 184 5.40 -9.36 9.86
N GLN A 185 5.64 -10.50 9.22
CA GLN A 185 6.98 -10.90 8.78
C GLN A 185 7.55 -9.94 7.71
N ASN A 186 6.68 -9.27 6.95
CA ASN A 186 7.04 -8.33 5.89
C ASN A 186 6.84 -6.86 6.32
N TYR A 187 7.00 -6.54 7.62
CA TYR A 187 6.71 -5.20 8.14
C TYR A 187 7.58 -4.10 7.51
N THR A 188 8.87 -4.36 7.24
CA THR A 188 9.77 -3.43 6.55
C THR A 188 9.29 -3.10 5.15
N THR A 189 8.93 -4.10 4.36
CA THR A 189 8.33 -3.92 3.02
C THR A 189 6.99 -3.20 3.10
N THR A 190 6.15 -3.56 4.07
CA THR A 190 4.80 -3.00 4.24
C THR A 190 4.84 -1.48 4.46
N TYR A 191 5.80 -0.99 5.22
CA TYR A 191 5.91 0.43 5.55
C TYR A 191 7.00 1.17 4.76
N ASP A 192 7.54 0.55 3.70
CA ASP A 192 8.49 1.21 2.81
C ASP A 192 7.84 2.43 2.15
N GLY A 193 8.36 3.61 2.51
CA GLY A 193 7.99 4.90 1.93
C GLY A 193 9.13 5.53 1.11
N ARG A 194 10.27 4.85 0.99
CA ARG A 194 11.52 5.34 0.41
C ARG A 194 11.75 4.86 -1.01
N SER A 195 11.48 3.58 -1.28
CA SER A 195 11.90 2.97 -2.55
C SER A 195 11.15 3.58 -3.74
N PRO A 196 11.78 3.65 -4.92
CA PRO A 196 11.09 4.09 -6.13
C PRO A 196 10.00 3.06 -6.50
N PRO A 197 8.83 3.51 -6.99
CA PRO A 197 7.80 2.62 -7.47
C PRO A 197 8.15 2.04 -8.84
N LEU A 198 7.43 1.00 -9.23
CA LEU A 198 7.42 0.42 -10.57
C LEU A 198 6.04 0.52 -11.19
N THR A 199 6.03 0.56 -12.52
CA THR A 199 4.82 0.30 -13.32
C THR A 199 4.49 -1.21 -13.30
N PRO A 200 3.25 -1.59 -13.68
CA PRO A 200 2.86 -3.00 -13.80
C PRO A 200 3.76 -3.78 -14.77
N ASP A 201 4.10 -3.19 -15.94
CA ASP A 201 4.92 -3.83 -16.97
C ASP A 201 6.36 -4.07 -16.49
N GLU A 202 6.94 -3.09 -15.81
CA GLU A 202 8.29 -3.22 -15.23
C GLU A 202 8.35 -4.34 -14.20
N ALA A 203 7.34 -4.44 -13.33
CA ALA A 203 7.26 -5.51 -12.34
C ALA A 203 7.07 -6.88 -13.02
N ALA A 204 6.15 -6.99 -13.97
CA ALA A 204 5.90 -8.23 -14.72
C ALA A 204 7.14 -8.71 -15.49
N TYR A 205 7.87 -7.79 -16.10
CA TYR A 205 9.13 -8.08 -16.78
C TYR A 205 10.20 -8.61 -15.81
N ARG A 206 10.38 -7.97 -14.65
CA ARG A 206 11.34 -8.41 -13.61
C ARG A 206 11.01 -9.82 -13.12
N VAL A 207 9.73 -10.09 -12.85
CA VAL A 207 9.26 -11.41 -12.38
C VAL A 207 9.46 -12.48 -13.45
N THR A 208 9.10 -12.19 -14.70
CA THR A 208 9.32 -13.11 -15.85
C THR A 208 10.79 -13.46 -16.01
N ARG A 209 11.69 -12.47 -15.91
CA ARG A 209 13.14 -12.71 -15.98
C ARG A 209 13.62 -13.58 -14.82
N ALA A 210 13.13 -13.33 -13.60
CA ALA A 210 13.47 -14.13 -12.43
C ALA A 210 12.98 -15.57 -12.59
N ARG A 211 11.73 -15.77 -13.05
CA ARG A 211 11.15 -17.07 -13.37
C ARG A 211 12.08 -17.88 -14.28
N ARG A 212 12.49 -17.30 -15.41
CA ARG A 212 13.40 -17.94 -16.38
C ARG A 212 14.78 -18.23 -15.79
N ARG A 213 15.33 -17.29 -15.00
CA ARG A 213 16.64 -17.45 -14.35
C ARG A 213 16.66 -18.62 -13.37
N TYR A 214 15.60 -18.80 -12.58
CA TYR A 214 15.54 -19.83 -11.55
C TYR A 214 14.86 -21.13 -12.04
N GLY A 215 14.31 -21.14 -13.25
CA GLY A 215 13.68 -22.33 -13.84
C GLY A 215 12.46 -22.81 -13.05
N VAL A 216 11.64 -21.87 -12.56
CA VAL A 216 10.42 -22.17 -11.80
C VAL A 216 9.18 -21.85 -12.61
N ASP A 217 8.04 -22.46 -12.26
CA ASP A 217 6.78 -22.22 -12.96
C ASP A 217 5.87 -21.23 -12.26
N ARG A 218 6.07 -21.02 -10.96
CA ARG A 218 5.19 -20.20 -10.12
C ARG A 218 5.78 -18.81 -9.87
N MET A 219 4.92 -17.81 -10.03
CA MET A 219 5.22 -16.40 -9.86
C MET A 219 4.20 -15.81 -8.89
N ALA A 220 4.65 -15.54 -7.66
CA ALA A 220 3.81 -15.04 -6.60
C ALA A 220 3.91 -13.51 -6.45
N ILE A 221 2.82 -12.88 -6.06
CA ILE A 221 2.79 -11.51 -5.53
C ILE A 221 2.13 -11.50 -4.16
N SER A 222 2.74 -10.82 -3.20
CA SER A 222 2.36 -10.87 -1.79
C SER A 222 2.59 -9.52 -1.06
N GLY A 223 2.69 -9.62 0.27
CA GLY A 223 3.16 -8.70 1.31
C GLY A 223 3.57 -7.30 0.86
N GLY A 224 3.15 -6.20 1.46
CA GLY A 224 1.96 -5.96 2.26
C GLY A 224 0.70 -6.46 1.55
N GLU A 225 -0.24 -5.59 1.19
CA GLU A 225 -1.50 -6.06 0.59
C GLU A 225 -1.57 -5.65 -0.90
N PRO A 226 -1.47 -6.61 -1.84
CA PRO A 226 -1.51 -6.29 -3.28
C PRO A 226 -2.84 -5.67 -3.71
N THR A 227 -3.96 -6.13 -3.14
CA THR A 227 -5.33 -5.75 -3.58
C THR A 227 -5.68 -4.29 -3.31
N LEU A 228 -4.85 -3.56 -2.56
CA LEU A 228 -5.07 -2.14 -2.25
C LEU A 228 -5.03 -1.23 -3.48
N ASN A 229 -4.34 -1.63 -4.55
CA ASN A 229 -4.25 -0.87 -5.79
C ASN A 229 -4.75 -1.74 -6.96
N ARG A 230 -6.08 -1.79 -7.11
CA ARG A 230 -6.79 -2.62 -8.10
C ARG A 230 -6.29 -2.41 -9.52
N ALA A 231 -6.18 -1.16 -9.94
CA ALA A 231 -5.68 -0.80 -11.28
C ALA A 231 -4.27 -1.33 -11.54
N TRP A 232 -3.35 -1.18 -10.57
CA TRP A 232 -1.99 -1.69 -10.71
C TRP A 232 -1.95 -3.22 -10.76
N LEU A 233 -2.67 -3.89 -9.86
CA LEU A 233 -2.63 -5.36 -9.74
C LEU A 233 -3.21 -6.06 -10.98
N VAL A 234 -4.35 -5.58 -11.49
CA VAL A 234 -4.99 -6.13 -12.68
C VAL A 234 -4.09 -5.94 -13.91
N ALA A 235 -3.55 -4.74 -14.10
CA ALA A 235 -2.60 -4.46 -15.18
C ALA A 235 -1.34 -5.34 -15.07
N TYR A 236 -0.85 -5.57 -13.85
CA TYR A 236 0.32 -6.41 -13.61
C TYR A 236 0.07 -7.85 -14.03
N PHE A 237 -1.07 -8.45 -13.66
CA PHE A 237 -1.39 -9.82 -14.06
C PHE A 237 -1.64 -9.95 -15.57
N ARG A 238 -2.26 -8.96 -16.22
CA ARG A 238 -2.39 -8.92 -17.68
C ARG A 238 -1.03 -8.92 -18.37
N ALA A 239 -0.11 -8.05 -17.94
CA ALA A 239 1.25 -7.99 -18.46
C ALA A 239 2.02 -9.29 -18.18
N LEU A 240 1.91 -9.84 -16.97
CA LEU A 240 2.58 -11.07 -16.57
C LEU A 240 2.10 -12.28 -17.38
N ARG A 241 0.78 -12.37 -17.64
CA ARG A 241 0.18 -13.38 -18.52
C ARG A 241 0.72 -13.24 -19.95
N ALA A 242 0.74 -12.03 -20.51
CA ALA A 242 1.25 -11.80 -21.87
C ALA A 242 2.71 -12.22 -22.06
N LEU A 243 3.54 -12.08 -21.01
CA LEU A 243 4.95 -12.48 -21.02
C LEU A 243 5.20 -13.98 -20.76
N ASN A 244 4.20 -14.72 -20.28
CA ASN A 244 4.29 -16.12 -19.84
C ASN A 244 3.07 -16.92 -20.33
N LEU A 245 2.99 -17.11 -21.65
CA LEU A 245 1.87 -17.78 -22.33
C LEU A 245 1.91 -19.32 -22.22
N ASP A 246 3.02 -19.89 -21.73
CA ASP A 246 3.14 -21.33 -21.58
C ASP A 246 2.17 -21.87 -20.51
N PRO A 247 1.63 -23.09 -20.69
CA PRO A 247 0.61 -23.67 -19.80
C PRO A 247 1.13 -24.02 -18.42
N ALA A 248 2.45 -24.09 -18.22
CA ALA A 248 3.06 -24.37 -16.92
C ALA A 248 3.04 -23.14 -16.01
N ALA A 249 3.04 -21.93 -16.57
CA ALA A 249 3.09 -20.68 -15.82
C ALA A 249 1.91 -20.52 -14.83
N ARG A 250 2.24 -20.46 -13.54
CA ARG A 250 1.32 -20.18 -12.44
C ARG A 250 1.51 -18.75 -11.92
N ARG A 251 0.42 -18.00 -11.86
CA ARG A 251 0.36 -16.59 -11.46
C ARG A 251 -0.45 -16.52 -10.17
N HIS A 252 0.26 -16.39 -9.06
CA HIS A 252 -0.27 -16.63 -7.73
C HIS A 252 -0.41 -15.31 -6.96
N LEU A 253 -1.63 -15.00 -6.51
CA LEU A 253 -1.91 -13.89 -5.61
C LEU A 253 -1.99 -14.36 -4.15
N ASP A 254 -1.13 -13.81 -3.31
CA ASP A 254 -1.25 -13.90 -1.85
C ASP A 254 -1.93 -12.63 -1.30
N SER A 255 -2.99 -12.79 -0.52
CA SER A 255 -3.76 -11.67 0.04
C SER A 255 -4.18 -11.91 1.50
N ASN A 256 -4.55 -10.83 2.19
CA ASN A 256 -5.27 -10.85 3.46
C ASN A 256 -6.80 -10.96 3.27
N GLY A 257 -7.30 -10.86 2.03
CA GLY A 257 -8.70 -11.11 1.66
C GLY A 257 -9.66 -9.94 1.86
N THR A 258 -9.26 -8.93 2.63
CA THR A 258 -10.18 -7.88 3.11
C THR A 258 -10.79 -7.01 2.02
N LEU A 259 -10.25 -7.02 0.80
CA LEU A 259 -10.78 -6.27 -0.35
C LEU A 259 -11.17 -7.17 -1.54
N LEU A 260 -11.17 -8.50 -1.39
CA LEU A 260 -11.54 -9.43 -2.46
C LEU A 260 -13.05 -9.58 -2.55
N THR A 261 -13.71 -8.63 -3.21
CA THR A 261 -15.13 -8.74 -3.59
C THR A 261 -15.31 -9.69 -4.77
N PRO A 262 -16.50 -10.28 -4.99
CA PRO A 262 -16.74 -11.20 -6.09
C PRO A 262 -16.33 -10.64 -7.47
N ASP A 263 -16.70 -9.39 -7.77
CA ASP A 263 -16.36 -8.73 -9.04
C ASP A 263 -14.84 -8.54 -9.21
N TYR A 264 -14.12 -8.33 -8.11
CA TYR A 264 -12.67 -8.16 -8.17
C TYR A 264 -11.97 -9.52 -8.35
N VAL A 265 -12.50 -10.59 -7.75
CA VAL A 265 -12.00 -11.95 -8.00
C VAL A 265 -12.19 -12.31 -9.47
N ASP A 266 -13.36 -12.05 -10.06
CA ASP A 266 -13.63 -12.31 -11.47
C ASP A 266 -12.64 -11.56 -12.38
N GLU A 267 -12.43 -10.26 -12.13
CA GLU A 267 -11.48 -9.45 -12.89
C GLU A 267 -10.03 -9.97 -12.77
N LEU A 268 -9.62 -10.45 -11.60
CA LEU A 268 -8.30 -11.04 -11.39
C LEU A 268 -8.13 -12.35 -12.17
N VAL A 269 -9.16 -13.20 -12.19
CA VAL A 269 -9.16 -14.44 -12.98
C VAL A 269 -9.07 -14.12 -14.47
N GLU A 270 -9.86 -13.16 -14.96
CA GLU A 270 -9.82 -12.70 -16.35
C GLU A 270 -8.45 -12.12 -16.74
N ALA A 271 -7.82 -11.39 -15.81
CA ALA A 271 -6.47 -10.85 -15.97
C ALA A 271 -5.40 -11.95 -16.06
N GLY A 272 -5.70 -13.16 -15.59
CA GLY A 272 -4.85 -14.35 -15.72
C GLY A 272 -4.34 -14.94 -14.42
N VAL A 273 -4.86 -14.53 -13.26
CA VAL A 273 -4.54 -15.18 -11.99
C VAL A 273 -4.94 -16.66 -12.05
N THR A 274 -4.05 -17.55 -11.62
CA THR A 274 -4.30 -19.00 -11.64
C THR A 274 -4.45 -19.59 -10.24
N ASP A 275 -3.87 -18.94 -9.24
CA ASP A 275 -3.86 -19.43 -7.85
C ASP A 275 -4.08 -18.22 -6.92
N ILE A 276 -4.95 -18.38 -5.92
CA ILE A 276 -5.20 -17.35 -4.90
C ILE A 276 -5.02 -17.99 -3.53
N GLY A 277 -4.09 -17.47 -2.75
CA GLY A 277 -3.87 -17.83 -1.37
C GLY A 277 -4.30 -16.68 -0.47
N VAL A 278 -5.34 -16.88 0.33
CA VAL A 278 -5.77 -15.87 1.31
C VAL A 278 -5.49 -16.36 2.72
N GLU A 279 -5.18 -15.43 3.61
CA GLU A 279 -4.81 -15.71 5.00
C GLU A 279 -5.89 -15.17 5.96
N PRO A 280 -6.83 -16.01 6.40
CA PRO A 280 -7.84 -15.62 7.39
C PRO A 280 -7.18 -15.11 8.68
N LYS A 281 -7.74 -14.04 9.25
CA LYS A 281 -7.22 -13.38 10.46
C LYS A 281 -8.08 -13.60 11.71
N GLY A 282 -9.09 -14.46 11.61
CA GLY A 282 -10.04 -14.78 12.68
C GLY A 282 -11.47 -14.80 12.15
N VAL A 283 -12.40 -15.37 12.92
CA VAL A 283 -13.82 -15.47 12.58
C VAL A 283 -14.72 -14.51 13.39
N ALA A 284 -14.22 -14.02 14.52
CA ALA A 284 -14.94 -13.10 15.39
C ALA A 284 -14.30 -11.70 15.31
N PRO A 285 -15.10 -10.61 15.24
CA PRO A 285 -14.57 -9.24 15.12
C PRO A 285 -13.51 -8.90 16.16
N GLU A 286 -13.72 -9.28 17.43
CA GLU A 286 -12.80 -8.97 18.53
C GLU A 286 -11.45 -9.66 18.35
N THR A 287 -11.46 -10.89 17.83
CA THR A 287 -10.23 -11.65 17.53
C THR A 287 -9.53 -11.09 16.29
N PHE A 288 -10.29 -10.74 15.25
CA PHE A 288 -9.78 -10.09 14.06
C PHE A 288 -9.10 -8.77 14.40
N MET A 289 -9.75 -7.90 15.17
CA MET A 289 -9.20 -6.62 15.64
C MET A 289 -7.88 -6.81 16.39
N ARG A 290 -7.81 -7.76 17.33
CA ARG A 290 -6.60 -8.06 18.09
C ARG A 290 -5.45 -8.57 17.22
N ILE A 291 -5.72 -9.46 16.27
CA ILE A 291 -4.70 -10.04 15.37
C ILE A 291 -4.21 -9.01 14.34
N THR A 292 -5.13 -8.19 13.84
CA THR A 292 -4.85 -7.27 12.73
C THR A 292 -4.48 -5.86 13.16
N GLY A 293 -4.61 -5.53 14.45
CA GLY A 293 -4.36 -4.17 14.96
C GLY A 293 -5.37 -3.12 14.48
N ILE A 294 -6.54 -3.54 13.99
CA ILE A 294 -7.64 -2.64 13.63
C ILE A 294 -8.44 -2.30 14.88
N ALA A 295 -8.50 -1.01 15.23
CA ALA A 295 -9.20 -0.52 16.42
C ALA A 295 -10.67 -0.13 16.16
N ASP A 296 -11.04 0.15 14.91
CA ASP A 296 -12.40 0.49 14.52
C ASP A 296 -13.21 -0.79 14.26
N ARG A 297 -14.26 -1.02 15.07
CA ARG A 297 -15.06 -2.25 15.00
C ARG A 297 -15.86 -2.35 13.70
N ALA A 298 -16.41 -1.25 13.20
CA ALA A 298 -17.19 -1.26 11.96
C ALA A 298 -16.31 -1.56 10.74
N LEU A 299 -15.09 -1.00 10.72
CA LEU A 299 -14.09 -1.32 9.70
C LEU A 299 -13.64 -2.79 9.80
N ALA A 300 -13.43 -3.30 11.02
CA ALA A 300 -13.06 -4.69 11.24
C ALA A 300 -14.15 -5.66 10.76
N GLU A 301 -15.42 -5.40 11.09
CA GLU A 301 -16.57 -6.19 10.62
C GLU A 301 -16.67 -6.17 9.09
N ARG A 302 -16.46 -5.00 8.49
CA ARG A 302 -16.46 -4.87 7.03
C ARG A 302 -15.33 -5.67 6.38
N TYR A 303 -14.12 -5.62 6.91
CA TYR A 303 -12.99 -6.41 6.42
C TYR A 303 -13.17 -7.91 6.65
N LEU A 304 -13.80 -8.29 7.76
CA LEU A 304 -14.09 -9.67 8.07
C LEU A 304 -15.14 -10.27 7.12
N ALA A 305 -16.13 -9.48 6.69
CA ALA A 305 -17.19 -9.93 5.76
C ALA A 305 -16.66 -10.33 4.37
N THR A 306 -15.52 -9.79 3.94
CA THR A 306 -14.85 -10.12 2.67
C THR A 306 -13.65 -11.03 2.87
N ALA A 307 -13.08 -11.08 4.07
CA ALA A 307 -12.02 -11.99 4.44
C ALA A 307 -12.52 -13.44 4.68
N TRP A 308 -13.49 -13.84 3.83
CA TRP A 308 -13.93 -15.17 3.38
C TRP A 308 -14.14 -16.24 4.45
#